data_AF-A0A081N0N3-F1
#
_entry.id   AF-A0A081N0N3-F1
#
_cell.length_a   1.000
_cell.length_b   1.000
_cell.length_c   1.000
_cell.angle_alpha   90.00
_cell.angle_beta   90.00
_cell.angle_gamma   90.00
#
_symmetry.space_group_name_H-M   'P 1'
#
loop_
_entity.id
_entity.type
_entity.pdbx_description
1 polymer ?
#
loop_
_entity_poly.entity_id
_entity_poly.type
_entity_poly.pdbx_seq_one_letter_code
_entity_poly.pdbx_strand_id
1 'polypeptide(L)' 'MAFTVKVGLRVNIPYRDEGRREGDIDTCYADVSKAEAELGWKAQYGLEEMVRHAWVWQQKYPDGYR' A
#
# COMPACT_ATOMS: atom_id res chain seq x y z
N MET A 1 23.34 0.76 -0.03
CA MET A 1 23.14 1.87 0.92
C MET A 1 21.77 1.66 1.55
N ALA A 2 21.63 1.75 2.88
CA ALA A 2 20.34 1.55 3.55
C ALA A 2 19.66 2.90 3.72
N PHE A 3 18.44 3.02 3.22
CA PHE A 3 17.66 4.24 3.28
C PHE A 3 16.46 4.04 4.21
N THR A 4 15.90 5.13 4.71
CA THR A 4 14.77 5.12 5.63
C THR A 4 13.64 5.94 5.04
N VAL A 5 12.46 5.34 4.84
CA VAL A 5 11.24 6.09 4.51
C VAL A 5 10.47 6.41 5.77
N LYS A 6 10.01 7.66 5.88
CA LYS A 6 8.99 8.06 6.83
C LYS A 6 7.62 7.83 6.19
N VAL A 7 7.00 6.70 6.51
CA VAL A 7 5.59 6.47 6.19
C VAL A 7 4.75 7.37 7.13
N GLY A 8 3.47 7.61 6.89
CA GLY A 8 2.58 8.39 7.80
C GLY A 8 2.50 7.85 9.25
N LEU A 9 3.21 6.77 9.55
CA LEU A 9 3.44 6.18 10.86
C LEU A 9 4.77 6.69 11.43
N ARG A 10 4.90 6.89 12.75
CA ARG A 10 6.16 7.31 13.40
C ARG A 10 7.21 6.18 13.45
N VAL A 11 7.38 5.44 12.36
CA VAL A 11 8.26 4.29 12.22
C VAL A 11 9.14 4.49 11.00
N ASN A 12 10.43 4.30 11.21
CA ASN A 12 11.45 4.32 10.16
C ASN A 12 11.54 2.92 9.57
N ILE A 13 11.21 2.76 8.28
CA ILE A 13 11.30 1.46 7.60
C ILE A 13 12.61 1.40 6.82
N PRO A 14 13.54 0.49 7.17
CA PRO A 14 14.76 0.30 6.41
C PRO A 14 14.43 -0.32 5.05
N TYR A 15 14.99 0.23 3.98
CA TYR A 15 14.93 -0.34 2.64
C TYR A 15 16.29 -0.26 1.93
N ARG A 16 16.42 -1.01 0.85
CA ARG A 16 17.58 -1.02 -0.03
C ARG A 16 17.10 -1.05 -1.48
N ASP A 17 17.81 -0.35 -2.35
CA ASP A 17 17.55 -0.43 -3.79
C ASP A 17 18.04 -1.78 -4.30
N GLU A 18 17.11 -2.54 -4.85
CA GLU A 18 17.40 -3.75 -5.62
C GLU A 18 17.07 -3.45 -7.08
N GLY A 19 17.70 -4.17 -8.01
CA GLY A 19 17.41 -4.02 -9.43
C GLY A 19 15.93 -4.24 -9.74
N ARG A 20 15.48 -3.82 -10.94
CA ARG A 20 14.09 -4.00 -11.36
C ARG A 20 13.72 -5.48 -11.37
N ARG A 21 12.55 -5.81 -10.82
CA ARG A 21 11.99 -7.15 -10.96
C ARG A 21 11.50 -7.35 -12.39
N GLU A 22 11.83 -8.49 -12.98
CA GLU A 22 11.39 -8.83 -14.34
C GLU A 22 9.86 -8.84 -14.41
N GLY A 23 9.31 -8.16 -15.43
CA GLY A 23 7.88 -8.01 -15.64
C GLY A 23 7.24 -6.75 -15.04
N ASP A 24 7.93 -6.00 -14.17
CA ASP A 24 7.42 -4.74 -13.65
C ASP A 24 7.36 -3.67 -14.76
N ILE A 25 6.25 -2.91 -14.80
CA ILE A 25 6.08 -1.70 -15.62
C ILE A 25 6.27 -0.45 -14.76
N ASP A 26 6.44 0.72 -15.38
CA ASP A 26 6.77 1.93 -14.63
C ASP A 26 5.59 2.49 -13.81
N THR A 27 4.42 2.65 -14.42
CA THR A 27 3.22 3.21 -13.76
C THR A 27 1.93 2.57 -14.26
N CYS A 28 1.00 2.31 -13.34
CA CYS A 28 -0.34 1.82 -13.66
C CYS A 28 -1.34 2.35 -12.63
N TYR A 29 -2.39 3.03 -13.09
CA TYR A 29 -3.49 3.56 -12.27
C TYR A 29 -4.78 3.59 -13.09
N ALA A 30 -5.93 3.71 -12.42
CA ALA A 30 -7.24 3.59 -13.04
C ALA A 30 -8.02 4.91 -13.03
N ASP A 31 -8.70 5.21 -14.14
CA ASP A 31 -9.88 6.05 -14.12
C ASP A 31 -11.07 5.20 -13.66
N VAL A 32 -11.71 5.62 -12.57
CA VAL A 32 -12.79 4.88 -11.90
C VAL A 32 -14.17 5.49 -12.16
N SER A 33 -14.29 6.51 -13.03
CA SER A 33 -15.56 7.20 -13.29
C SER A 33 -16.67 6.26 -13.77
N LYS A 34 -16.36 5.20 -14.51
CA LYS A 34 -17.36 4.22 -14.97
C LYS A 34 -18.00 3.46 -13.80
N ALA A 35 -17.19 3.00 -12.83
CA ALA A 35 -17.70 2.28 -11.67
C ALA A 35 -18.56 3.18 -10.78
N GLU A 36 -18.17 4.46 -10.64
CA GLU A 36 -18.97 5.46 -9.93
C GLU A 36 -20.32 5.70 -10.62
N ALA A 37 -20.32 5.85 -11.95
CA ALA A 37 -21.53 6.12 -12.72
C ALA A 37 -22.50 4.94 -12.79
N GLU A 38 -22.00 3.72 -13.04
CA GLU A 38 -22.85 2.54 -13.29
C GLU A 38 -23.23 1.79 -12.02
N LEU A 39 -22.34 1.78 -11.02
CA LEU A 39 -22.52 0.98 -9.80
C LEU A 39 -22.79 1.85 -8.57
N GLY A 40 -22.65 3.18 -8.68
CA GLY A 40 -22.65 4.07 -7.51
C GLY A 40 -21.50 3.77 -6.55
N TRP A 41 -20.46 3.07 -7.00
CA TRP A 41 -19.37 2.59 -6.16
C TRP A 41 -18.15 3.50 -6.28
N LYS A 42 -17.51 3.77 -5.14
CA LYS A 42 -16.26 4.53 -5.04
C LYS A 42 -15.40 3.97 -3.92
N ALA A 43 -14.08 3.95 -4.12
CA ALA A 43 -13.14 3.65 -3.04
C ALA A 43 -13.26 4.70 -1.93
N GLN A 44 -13.48 4.23 -0.69
CA GLN A 44 -13.79 5.11 0.45
C GLN A 44 -12.57 5.41 1.33
N TYR A 45 -11.49 4.66 1.18
CA TYR A 45 -10.29 4.74 2.03
C TYR A 45 -9.09 5.22 1.23
N GLY A 46 -8.33 6.16 1.82
CA GLY A 46 -7.09 6.64 1.27
C GLY A 46 -5.90 5.76 1.64
N LEU A 47 -4.71 6.17 1.18
CA LEU A 47 -3.46 5.46 1.43
C LEU A 47 -3.13 5.35 2.92
N GLU A 48 -3.38 6.41 3.71
CA GLU A 48 -3.07 6.42 5.14
C GLU A 48 -3.92 5.41 5.92
N GLU A 49 -5.22 5.32 5.63
CA GLU A 49 -6.11 4.34 6.24
C GLU A 49 -5.72 2.92 5.85
N MET A 50 -5.39 2.68 4.58
CA MET A 50 -4.92 1.38 4.09
C MET A 50 -3.67 0.93 4.86
N VAL A 51 -2.65 1.80 4.96
CA VAL A 51 -1.41 1.51 5.67
C VAL A 51 -1.66 1.27 7.16
N ARG A 52 -2.52 2.08 7.80
CA ARG A 52 -2.89 1.91 9.21
C ARG A 52 -3.60 0.58 9.45
N HIS A 53 -4.57 0.22 8.61
CA HIS A 53 -5.29 -1.05 8.72
C HIS A 53 -4.35 -2.25 8.57
N ALA A 54 -3.46 -2.22 7.58
CA ALA A 54 -2.46 -3.26 7.36
C ALA A 54 -1.51 -3.39 8.56
N TRP A 55 -1.06 -2.27 9.13
CA TRP A 55 -0.16 -2.28 10.29
C TRP A 55 -0.83 -2.80 11.57
N VAL A 56 -2.09 -2.44 11.81
CA VAL A 56 -2.86 -3.00 12.94
C VAL A 56 -3.03 -4.50 12.79
N TRP A 57 -3.34 -4.97 11.58
CA TRP A 57 -3.44 -6.40 11.28
C TRP A 57 -2.12 -7.12 11.55
N GLN A 58 -1.02 -6.64 10.97
CA GLN A 58 0.30 -7.27 11.09
C GLN A 58 0.80 -7.34 12.54
N GLN A 59 0.53 -6.32 13.35
CA GLN A 59 0.87 -6.33 14.78
C GLN A 59 0.08 -7.39 15.57
N LYS A 60 -1.19 -7.63 15.19
CA LYS A 60 -2.05 -8.61 15.86
C LYS A 60 -1.75 -10.04 15.41
N TYR A 61 -1.34 -10.22 14.16
CA TYR A 61 -1.10 -11.53 13.54
C TYR A 61 0.26 -11.53 12.82
N PRO A 62 1.38 -11.52 13.57
CA PRO A 62 2.71 -11.41 12.97
C PRO A 62 3.05 -12.57 12.03
N ASP A 63 2.53 -13.77 12.32
CA ASP A 63 2.70 -14.98 11.51
C ASP A 63 1.46 -15.30 10.66
N GLY A 64 0.48 -14.39 10.58
CA GLY A 64 -0.82 -14.62 9.95
C GLY A 64 -1.81 -15.41 10.82
N TYR A 65 -2.83 -15.99 10.17
CA TYR A 65 -3.79 -16.86 10.84
C TYR A 65 -3.18 -18.24 11.14
N ARG A 66 -3.64 -18.87 12.22
CA ARG A 66 -3.34 -20.26 12.59
C ARG A 66 -4.60 -21.10 12.50
#